data_AF-A0A6C0AP80-F1
#
_entry.id   AF-A0A6C0AP80-F1
#
_cell.length_a   1.000
_cell.length_b   1.000
_cell.length_c   1.000
_cell.angle_alpha   90.00
_cell.angle_beta   90.00
_cell.angle_gamma   90.00
#
_symmetry.space_group_name_H-M   'P 1'
#
loop_
_entity.id
_entity.type
_entity.pdbx_description
1 polymer ?
#
loop_
_entity_poly.entity_id
_entity_poly.type
_entity_poly.pdbx_seq_one_letter_code
_entity_poly.pdbx_strand_id
1 'polypeptide(L)'
;MDRTVSSMITKIPIVQILWIALMVLVVYTVINIGSNYLSVSKLRELEGFDGAVRGTGHPDCLRTLDKAAEVLGLVDRASSSPDFAEFQLILSKLACFKKDVMSPSGIIMATRYQPYETAHDREPIAEVAATCIKQTIPQRDLDIIFKTYLNRGNVLLKRLCTTANLTEEAVCQAEQLFSDAWTDVYSVAQQRCIATPADTYDGVLRTTPFEPQEVKELGEYNGYFSGWSGGNV
;
A
#
# COMPACT_ATOMS: atom_id res chain seq x y z
N MET A 1 -26.97 -49.51 -29.85
CA MET A 1 -26.26 -50.44 -28.95
C MET A 1 -26.87 -50.27 -27.56
N ASP A 2 -28.21 -50.40 -27.46
CA ASP A 2 -29.01 -49.72 -26.40
C ASP A 2 -30.07 -50.60 -25.74
N ARG A 3 -30.14 -51.90 -26.06
CA ARG A 3 -31.19 -52.78 -25.51
C ARG A 3 -30.77 -53.62 -24.31
N THR A 4 -29.49 -53.59 -23.93
CA THR A 4 -28.95 -54.42 -22.84
C THR A 4 -28.90 -53.72 -21.48
N VAL A 5 -28.97 -52.39 -21.43
CA VAL A 5 -28.92 -51.64 -20.15
C VAL A 5 -30.26 -51.69 -19.40
N SER A 6 -31.38 -51.77 -20.13
CA SER A 6 -32.72 -51.70 -19.54
C SER A 6 -33.11 -52.93 -18.71
N SER A 7 -32.49 -54.09 -18.94
CA SER A 7 -32.80 -55.33 -18.21
C SER A 7 -32.00 -55.54 -16.91
N MET A 8 -30.96 -54.72 -16.66
CA MET A 8 -30.20 -54.79 -15.39
C MET A 8 -30.80 -53.91 -14.28
N ILE A 9 -31.58 -52.88 -14.63
CA ILE A 9 -32.13 -51.92 -13.65
C ILE A 9 -33.29 -52.53 -12.83
N THR A 10 -33.96 -53.58 -13.33
CA THR A 10 -35.12 -54.19 -12.66
C THR A 10 -34.78 -55.18 -11.55
N LYS A 11 -33.49 -55.51 -11.33
CA LYS A 11 -33.05 -56.44 -10.28
C LYS A 11 -32.48 -55.77 -9.04
N ILE A 12 -32.34 -54.45 -9.04
CA ILE A 12 -31.84 -53.74 -7.86
C ILE A 12 -33.03 -53.56 -6.90
N PRO A 13 -32.99 -54.14 -5.69
CA PRO A 13 -34.06 -53.95 -4.72
C PRO A 13 -34.20 -52.46 -4.45
N ILE A 14 -35.43 -51.95 -4.53
CA ILE A 14 -35.77 -50.53 -4.34
C ILE A 14 -35.15 -49.94 -3.05
N VAL A 15 -34.99 -50.80 -2.04
CA VAL A 15 -34.32 -50.49 -0.77
C VAL A 15 -32.88 -50.02 -0.97
N GLN A 16 -32.09 -50.64 -1.86
CA GLN A 16 -30.70 -50.23 -2.12
C GLN A 16 -30.61 -48.88 -2.83
N ILE A 17 -31.55 -48.57 -3.73
CA ILE A 17 -31.59 -47.27 -4.42
C ILE A 17 -31.87 -46.15 -3.41
N LEU A 18 -32.77 -46.38 -2.46
CA LEU A 18 -33.07 -45.42 -1.39
C LEU A 18 -31.84 -45.15 -0.49
N TRP A 19 -31.08 -46.18 -0.13
CA TRP A 19 -29.85 -46.01 0.66
C TRP A 19 -28.77 -45.21 -0.06
N ILE A 20 -28.59 -45.43 -1.36
CA ILE A 20 -27.63 -44.66 -2.17
C ILE A 20 -28.06 -43.19 -2.25
N ALA A 21 -29.35 -42.92 -2.49
CA ALA A 21 -29.87 -41.56 -2.53
C ALA A 21 -29.69 -40.83 -1.18
N LEU A 22 -29.93 -41.52 -0.06
CA LEU A 22 -29.72 -40.98 1.28
C LEU A 22 -28.24 -40.63 1.52
N MET A 23 -27.31 -41.52 1.16
CA MET A 23 -25.87 -41.27 1.32
C MET A 23 -25.41 -40.06 0.51
N VAL A 24 -25.88 -39.91 -0.72
CA VAL A 24 -25.56 -38.74 -1.57
C VAL A 24 -26.09 -37.44 -0.93
N LEU A 25 -27.32 -37.45 -0.39
CA LEU A 25 -27.90 -36.30 0.30
C LEU A 25 -27.08 -35.91 1.54
N VAL A 26 -26.67 -36.89 2.34
CA VAL A 26 -25.85 -36.65 3.55
C VAL A 26 -24.49 -36.07 3.17
N VAL A 27 -23.80 -36.63 2.17
CA VAL A 27 -22.51 -36.09 1.73
C VAL A 27 -22.65 -34.67 1.19
N TYR A 28 -23.68 -34.40 0.39
CA TYR A 28 -23.95 -33.06 -0.15
C TYR A 28 -24.19 -32.04 0.96
N THR A 29 -25.00 -32.39 1.97
CA THR A 29 -25.29 -31.48 3.10
C THR A 29 -24.05 -31.24 3.95
N VAL A 30 -23.23 -32.27 4.22
CA VAL A 30 -21.96 -32.11 4.97
C VAL A 30 -20.96 -31.24 4.22
N ILE A 31 -20.82 -31.37 2.90
CA ILE A 31 -19.92 -30.51 2.10
C ILE A 31 -20.41 -29.07 2.12
N ASN A 32 -21.71 -28.84 1.94
CA ASN A 32 -22.26 -27.48 1.88
C ASN A 32 -22.23 -26.78 3.25
N ILE A 33 -22.42 -27.53 4.35
CA ILE A 33 -22.21 -27.03 5.71
C ILE A 33 -20.72 -26.78 5.92
N GLY A 34 -19.85 -27.73 5.59
CA GLY A 34 -18.40 -27.58 5.70
C GLY A 34 -17.87 -26.35 4.98
N SER A 35 -18.27 -26.11 3.72
CA SER A 35 -17.84 -24.94 2.96
C SER A 35 -18.35 -23.62 3.51
N ASN A 36 -19.54 -23.60 4.12
CA ASN A 36 -20.12 -22.40 4.72
C ASN A 36 -19.55 -22.09 6.12
N TYR A 37 -19.13 -23.11 6.87
CA TYR A 37 -18.58 -22.93 8.22
C TYR A 37 -17.04 -22.80 8.24
N LEU A 38 -16.32 -23.48 7.35
CA LEU A 38 -14.88 -23.28 7.12
C LEU A 38 -14.65 -22.13 6.12
N SER A 39 -15.24 -20.97 6.41
CA SER A 39 -14.72 -19.76 5.79
C SER A 39 -13.35 -19.49 6.39
N VAL A 40 -12.30 -19.79 5.62
CA VAL A 40 -10.89 -19.53 5.95
C VAL A 40 -10.66 -18.08 6.42
N SER A 41 -11.57 -17.17 6.08
CA SER A 41 -11.61 -15.80 6.60
C SER A 41 -11.72 -15.71 8.13
N LYS A 42 -12.45 -16.61 8.81
CA LYS A 42 -12.61 -16.57 10.28
C LYS A 42 -11.42 -17.15 11.04
N LEU A 43 -10.67 -18.07 10.45
CA LEU A 43 -9.43 -18.56 11.06
C LEU A 43 -8.32 -17.50 11.00
N ARG A 44 -8.37 -16.61 10.00
CA ARG A 44 -7.47 -15.46 9.88
C ARG A 44 -7.66 -14.40 10.99
N GLU A 45 -8.90 -14.21 11.47
CA GLU A 45 -9.21 -13.31 12.60
C GLU A 45 -8.64 -13.80 13.94
N LEU A 46 -8.42 -15.12 14.11
CA LEU A 46 -7.96 -15.72 15.37
C LEU A 46 -6.44 -15.64 15.58
N GLU A 47 -5.65 -15.35 14.53
CA GLU A 47 -4.19 -15.35 14.63
C GLU A 47 -3.58 -13.97 14.97
N GLY A 48 -4.37 -12.91 15.19
CA GLY A 48 -3.83 -11.62 15.63
C GLY A 48 -2.87 -10.93 14.65
N PHE A 49 -2.65 -11.51 13.47
CA PHE A 49 -2.03 -10.89 12.31
C PHE A 49 -3.11 -10.16 11.48
N ASP A 50 -3.93 -9.35 12.16
CA ASP A 50 -4.86 -8.48 11.47
C ASP A 50 -4.03 -7.36 10.82
N GLY A 51 -3.59 -7.61 9.59
CA GLY A 51 -3.19 -6.55 8.70
C GLY A 51 -4.28 -5.48 8.71
N ALA A 52 -3.87 -4.21 8.79
CA ALA A 52 -4.71 -3.03 9.01
C ALA A 52 -6.23 -3.29 8.87
N VAL A 53 -6.92 -3.42 10.00
CA VAL A 53 -8.37 -3.52 10.11
C VAL A 53 -9.01 -2.55 9.12
N ARG A 54 -9.63 -3.07 8.05
CA ARG A 54 -10.51 -2.32 7.15
C ARG A 54 -11.84 -2.05 7.87
N GLY A 55 -11.74 -1.46 9.05
CA GLY A 55 -12.87 -0.90 9.78
C GLY A 55 -13.30 0.36 9.06
N THR A 56 -14.60 0.61 9.06
CA THR A 56 -15.37 1.69 8.44
C THR A 56 -14.99 3.12 8.89
N GLY A 57 -13.74 3.35 9.31
CA GLY A 57 -13.21 4.61 9.84
C GLY A 57 -11.85 5.00 9.27
N HIS A 58 -11.42 4.44 8.14
CA HIS A 58 -10.26 4.98 7.43
C HIS A 58 -10.54 6.44 7.08
N PRO A 59 -9.74 7.40 7.61
CA PRO A 59 -10.04 8.81 7.40
C PRO A 59 -9.96 9.09 5.90
N ASP A 60 -11.07 9.55 5.32
CA ASP A 60 -11.13 9.99 3.93
C ASP A 60 -10.35 11.30 3.79
N CYS A 61 -9.02 11.18 3.73
CA CYS A 61 -8.13 12.30 3.50
C CYS A 61 -8.15 12.74 2.05
N LEU A 62 -8.72 11.95 1.14
CA LEU A 62 -8.73 12.28 -0.28
C LEU A 62 -9.39 13.66 -0.52
N ARG A 63 -10.36 14.03 0.30
CA ARG A 63 -11.03 15.35 0.30
C ARG A 63 -10.12 16.53 0.66
N THR A 64 -8.92 16.29 1.22
CA THR A 64 -7.94 17.36 1.48
C THR A 64 -7.02 17.61 0.28
N LEU A 65 -7.17 16.82 -0.79
CA LEU A 65 -6.35 16.90 -2.00
C LEU A 65 -7.27 16.91 -3.22
N ASP A 66 -7.84 18.08 -3.52
CA ASP A 66 -8.88 18.27 -4.55
C ASP A 66 -8.49 17.66 -5.91
N LYS A 67 -7.24 17.90 -6.33
CA LYS A 67 -6.70 17.37 -7.59
C LYS A 67 -6.65 15.84 -7.63
N ALA A 68 -6.38 15.19 -6.50
CA ALA A 68 -6.40 13.73 -6.41
C ALA A 68 -7.82 13.17 -6.54
N ALA A 69 -8.80 13.83 -5.93
CA ALA A 69 -10.22 13.48 -6.09
C ALA A 69 -10.68 13.66 -7.55
N GLU A 70 -10.24 14.72 -8.23
CA GLU A 70 -10.55 14.98 -9.63
C GLU A 70 -9.96 13.89 -10.56
N VAL A 71 -8.70 13.50 -10.37
CA VAL A 71 -8.09 12.40 -11.15
C VAL A 71 -8.87 11.10 -10.98
N LEU A 72 -9.26 10.76 -9.74
CA LEU A 72 -10.05 9.55 -9.49
C LEU A 72 -11.41 9.60 -10.17
N GLY A 73 -12.04 10.77 -10.23
CA GLY A 73 -13.27 10.98 -11.00
C GLY A 73 -13.10 10.71 -12.51
N LEU A 74 -11.94 11.06 -13.08
CA LEU A 74 -11.66 10.79 -14.51
C LEU A 74 -11.51 9.29 -14.79
N VAL A 75 -10.94 8.52 -13.87
CA VAL A 75 -10.70 7.08 -14.03
C VAL A 75 -11.75 6.18 -13.36
N ASP A 76 -12.87 6.75 -12.91
CA ASP A 76 -13.93 6.03 -12.16
C ASP A 76 -14.52 4.85 -12.94
N ARG A 77 -14.53 4.92 -14.28
CA ARG A 77 -14.95 3.81 -15.15
C ARG A 77 -14.10 2.55 -14.98
N ALA A 78 -12.88 2.69 -14.47
CA ALA A 78 -11.95 1.59 -14.18
C ALA A 78 -11.98 1.17 -12.70
N SER A 79 -12.97 1.59 -11.90
CA SER A 79 -13.08 1.32 -10.45
C SER A 79 -13.08 -0.16 -10.06
N SER A 80 -13.48 -1.05 -10.98
CA SER A 80 -13.45 -2.51 -10.75
C SER A 80 -12.06 -3.13 -10.89
N SER A 81 -11.07 -2.38 -11.39
CA SER A 81 -9.70 -2.86 -11.59
C SER A 81 -8.92 -2.90 -10.27
N PRO A 82 -8.08 -3.92 -10.02
CA PRO A 82 -7.16 -3.91 -8.88
C PRO A 82 -6.17 -2.72 -8.95
N ASP A 83 -5.82 -2.25 -10.15
CA ASP A 83 -4.96 -1.09 -10.34
C ASP A 83 -5.62 0.20 -9.78
N PHE A 84 -6.96 0.28 -9.81
CA PHE A 84 -7.69 1.44 -9.29
C PHE A 84 -7.63 1.47 -7.77
N ALA A 85 -7.81 0.33 -7.12
CA ALA A 85 -7.70 0.21 -5.66
C ALA A 85 -6.28 0.59 -5.17
N GLU A 86 -5.24 0.15 -5.88
CA GLU A 86 -3.86 0.52 -5.56
C GLU A 86 -3.61 2.01 -5.80
N PHE A 87 -4.09 2.57 -6.92
CA PHE A 87 -3.93 3.99 -7.22
C PHE A 87 -4.64 4.88 -6.20
N GLN A 88 -5.88 4.52 -5.83
CA GLN A 88 -6.63 5.18 -4.76
C GLN A 88 -5.88 5.12 -3.43
N LEU A 89 -5.24 4.00 -3.11
CA LEU A 89 -4.44 3.86 -1.90
C LEU A 89 -3.23 4.81 -1.90
N ILE A 90 -2.52 4.95 -3.02
CA ILE A 90 -1.39 5.90 -3.14
C ILE A 90 -1.89 7.34 -2.91
N LEU A 91 -3.00 7.72 -3.54
CA LEU A 91 -3.58 9.05 -3.36
C LEU A 91 -4.05 9.28 -1.91
N SER A 92 -4.64 8.27 -1.27
CA SER A 92 -5.04 8.33 0.14
C SER A 92 -3.82 8.55 1.06
N LYS A 93 -2.72 7.82 0.82
CA LYS A 93 -1.46 7.99 1.56
C LYS A 93 -0.91 9.39 1.43
N LEU A 94 -0.82 9.92 0.21
CA LEU A 94 -0.33 11.28 -0.05
C LEU A 94 -1.21 12.32 0.65
N ALA A 95 -2.53 12.18 0.55
CA ALA A 95 -3.46 13.13 1.15
C ALA A 95 -3.46 13.08 2.69
N CYS A 96 -3.43 11.88 3.28
CA CYS A 96 -3.32 11.73 4.74
C CYS A 96 -1.97 12.20 5.26
N PHE A 97 -0.88 11.96 4.53
CA PHE A 97 0.44 12.48 4.87
C PHE A 97 0.43 14.01 4.94
N LYS A 98 -0.11 14.67 3.90
CA LYS A 98 -0.29 16.13 3.90
C LYS A 98 -1.09 16.60 5.11
N LYS A 99 -2.20 15.93 5.42
CA LYS A 99 -3.06 16.27 6.55
C LYS A 99 -2.34 16.20 7.89
N ASP A 100 -1.57 15.14 8.15
CA ASP A 100 -0.81 15.00 9.40
C ASP A 100 0.34 16.01 9.47
N VAL A 101 1.08 16.22 8.39
CA VAL A 101 2.21 17.18 8.35
C VAL A 101 1.75 18.63 8.48
N MET A 102 0.57 18.97 7.95
CA MET A 102 -0.02 20.30 8.11
C MET A 102 -0.75 20.47 9.45
N SER A 103 -0.93 19.39 10.23
CA SER A 103 -1.63 19.45 11.51
C SER A 103 -0.79 20.23 12.54
N PRO A 104 -1.33 21.30 13.15
CA PRO A 104 -0.58 22.08 14.15
C PRO A 104 -0.29 21.29 15.42
N SER A 105 -1.01 20.18 15.64
CA SER A 105 -0.82 19.34 16.82
C SER A 105 0.43 18.47 16.75
N GLY A 106 1.01 18.25 15.56
CA GLY A 106 2.11 17.31 15.37
C GLY A 106 1.75 15.85 15.69
N ILE A 107 0.45 15.53 15.84
CA ILE A 107 -0.03 14.19 16.15
C ILE A 107 -0.40 13.47 14.85
N ILE A 108 0.16 12.28 14.69
CA ILE A 108 -0.03 11.41 13.54
C ILE A 108 -1.31 10.60 13.75
N MET A 109 -2.39 11.02 13.11
CA MET A 109 -3.69 10.34 13.24
C MET A 109 -4.19 9.80 11.91
N ALA A 110 -3.96 10.52 10.82
CA ALA A 110 -4.50 10.16 9.52
C ALA A 110 -3.71 9.03 8.85
N THR A 111 -2.38 9.13 8.86
CA THR A 111 -1.46 8.15 8.27
C THR A 111 -1.33 6.88 9.11
N ARG A 112 -1.63 6.93 10.41
CA ARG A 112 -1.58 5.78 11.32
C ARG A 112 -2.43 4.59 10.86
N TYR A 113 -3.56 4.87 10.20
CA TYR A 113 -4.50 3.86 9.71
C TYR A 113 -4.29 3.50 8.24
N GLN A 114 -3.20 3.98 7.62
CA GLN A 114 -2.88 3.66 6.24
C GLN A 114 -2.25 2.26 6.14
N PRO A 115 -2.76 1.40 5.24
CA PRO A 115 -2.21 0.07 5.10
C PRO A 115 -0.84 0.10 4.39
N TYR A 116 0.07 -0.72 4.89
CA TYR A 116 1.34 -1.06 4.25
C TYR A 116 1.12 -2.22 3.28
N GLU A 117 0.34 -1.97 2.23
CA GLU A 117 -0.13 -3.00 1.28
C GLU A 117 0.61 -2.99 -0.05
N THR A 118 1.21 -1.86 -0.46
CA THR A 118 1.81 -1.79 -1.80
C THR A 118 3.21 -2.38 -1.78
N ALA A 119 3.57 -3.19 -2.78
CA ALA A 119 4.92 -3.76 -2.92
C ALA A 119 6.02 -2.69 -3.04
N HIS A 120 5.62 -1.43 -3.22
CA HIS A 120 6.48 -0.27 -3.38
C HIS A 120 6.62 0.57 -2.12
N ASP A 121 5.90 0.25 -1.04
CA ASP A 121 6.12 0.90 0.25
C ASP A 121 7.45 0.43 0.85
N ARG A 122 8.40 1.34 1.05
CA ARG A 122 9.66 1.02 1.75
C ARG A 122 9.52 1.07 3.26
N GLU A 123 8.60 1.91 3.72
CA GLU A 123 8.36 2.19 5.12
C GLU A 123 6.87 2.53 5.32
N PRO A 124 6.27 2.24 6.49
CA PRO A 124 4.93 2.73 6.81
C PRO A 124 4.87 4.25 6.73
N ILE A 125 3.89 4.79 6.00
CA ILE A 125 3.74 6.25 5.81
C ILE A 125 3.57 7.02 7.13
N ALA A 126 3.06 6.36 8.18
CA ALA A 126 2.98 6.92 9.52
C ALA A 126 4.37 7.20 10.14
N GLU A 127 5.36 6.34 9.89
CA GLU A 127 6.73 6.53 10.38
C GLU A 127 7.43 7.64 9.59
N VAL A 128 7.18 7.71 8.27
CA VAL A 128 7.64 8.81 7.43
C VAL A 128 7.06 10.15 7.93
N ALA A 129 5.78 10.18 8.31
CA ALA A 129 5.17 11.36 8.91
C ALA A 129 5.79 11.70 10.28
N ALA A 130 6.12 10.70 11.11
CA ALA A 130 6.74 10.89 12.41
C ALA A 130 8.13 11.50 12.30
N THR A 131 8.96 10.94 11.44
CA THR A 131 10.33 11.40 11.19
C THR A 131 10.33 12.76 10.50
N CYS A 132 9.35 13.03 9.64
CA CYS A 132 9.12 14.35 9.06
C CYS A 132 8.80 15.40 10.14
N ILE A 133 7.83 15.14 11.02
CA ILE A 133 7.44 16.09 12.08
C ILE A 133 8.60 16.35 13.06
N LYS A 134 9.40 15.32 13.35
CA LYS A 134 10.62 15.44 14.16
C LYS A 134 11.82 16.03 13.41
N GLN A 135 11.67 16.30 12.11
CA GLN A 135 12.73 16.77 11.20
C GLN A 135 14.00 15.90 11.20
N THR A 136 13.84 14.59 11.43
CA THR A 136 14.96 13.63 11.45
C THR A 136 15.12 12.89 10.12
N ILE A 137 14.20 13.06 9.18
CA ILE A 137 14.26 12.40 7.88
C ILE A 137 15.29 13.10 6.98
N PRO A 138 16.28 12.38 6.41
CA PRO A 138 17.21 12.97 5.47
C PRO A 138 16.51 13.24 4.13
N GLN A 139 16.87 14.36 3.48
CA GLN A 139 16.27 14.79 2.21
C GLN A 139 16.30 13.68 1.14
N ARG A 140 17.40 12.94 1.05
CA ARG A 140 17.54 11.82 0.10
C ARG A 140 16.44 10.76 0.28
N ASP A 141 16.08 10.42 1.51
CA ASP A 141 15.13 9.34 1.77
C ASP A 141 13.70 9.82 1.48
N LEU A 142 13.40 11.08 1.82
CA LEU A 142 12.16 11.73 1.43
C LEU A 142 11.98 11.72 -0.10
N ASP A 143 13.01 12.14 -0.86
CA ASP A 143 13.00 12.14 -2.31
C ASP A 143 12.73 10.73 -2.88
N ILE A 144 13.37 9.70 -2.32
CA ILE A 144 13.23 8.32 -2.77
C ILE A 144 11.81 7.80 -2.53
N ILE A 145 11.24 8.06 -1.36
CA ILE A 145 9.87 7.64 -1.02
C ILE A 145 8.88 8.29 -1.98
N PHE A 146 8.94 9.61 -2.14
CA PHE A 146 8.02 10.35 -2.99
C PHE A 146 8.18 10.03 -4.49
N LYS A 147 9.41 9.83 -4.98
CA LYS A 147 9.65 9.37 -6.35
C LYS A 147 9.10 7.97 -6.61
N THR A 148 9.16 7.08 -5.60
CA THR A 148 8.59 5.73 -5.71
C THR A 148 7.07 5.80 -5.89
N TYR A 149 6.38 6.64 -5.11
CA TYR A 149 4.94 6.87 -5.28
C TYR A 149 4.58 7.54 -6.61
N LEU A 150 5.36 8.52 -7.06
CA LEU A 150 5.17 9.17 -8.36
C LEU A 150 5.28 8.16 -9.51
N ASN A 151 6.38 7.39 -9.53
CA ASN A 151 6.64 6.43 -10.59
C ASN A 151 5.57 5.34 -10.63
N ARG A 152 5.17 4.81 -9.46
CA ARG A 152 4.12 3.79 -9.39
C ARG A 152 2.77 4.37 -9.80
N GLY A 153 2.41 5.54 -9.29
CA GLY A 153 1.17 6.22 -9.64
C GLY A 153 1.05 6.50 -11.13
N ASN A 154 2.14 6.93 -11.79
CA ASN A 154 2.15 7.13 -13.25
C ASN A 154 1.93 5.85 -14.04
N VAL A 155 2.51 4.73 -13.60
CA VAL A 155 2.28 3.42 -14.26
C VAL A 155 0.82 2.98 -14.11
N LEU A 156 0.26 3.11 -12.91
CA LEU A 156 -1.13 2.76 -12.64
C LEU A 156 -2.09 3.66 -13.42
N LEU A 157 -1.86 4.98 -13.41
CA LEU A 157 -2.69 5.95 -14.11
C LEU A 157 -2.77 5.64 -15.61
N LYS A 158 -1.65 5.32 -16.26
CA LYS A 158 -1.64 4.95 -17.69
C LYS A 158 -2.49 3.71 -17.99
N ARG A 159 -2.41 2.69 -17.13
CA ARG A 159 -3.23 1.47 -17.25
C ARG A 159 -4.71 1.77 -17.03
N LEU A 160 -5.02 2.63 -16.05
CA LEU A 160 -6.39 3.05 -15.75
C LEU A 160 -6.99 3.88 -16.87
N CYS A 161 -6.23 4.81 -17.45
CA CYS A 161 -6.62 5.58 -18.62
C CYS A 161 -6.95 4.68 -19.83
N THR A 162 -6.16 3.63 -20.04
CA THR A 162 -6.41 2.63 -21.09
C THR A 162 -7.68 1.82 -20.76
N THR A 163 -7.84 1.39 -19.52
CA THR A 163 -9.01 0.61 -19.07
C THR A 163 -10.31 1.43 -19.14
N ALA A 164 -10.25 2.72 -18.84
CA ALA A 164 -11.37 3.65 -18.87
C ALA A 164 -11.72 4.18 -20.27
N ASN A 165 -10.92 3.83 -21.29
CA ASN A 165 -11.01 4.32 -22.67
C ASN A 165 -11.11 5.85 -22.75
N LEU A 166 -10.18 6.54 -22.08
CA LEU A 166 -10.12 8.01 -22.10
C LEU A 166 -9.56 8.54 -23.42
N THR A 167 -9.99 9.74 -23.80
CA THR A 167 -9.41 10.49 -24.93
C THR A 167 -8.01 10.99 -24.59
N GLU A 168 -7.16 11.23 -25.59
CA GLU A 168 -5.79 11.72 -25.36
C GLU A 168 -5.75 13.03 -24.55
N GLU A 169 -6.72 13.93 -24.78
CA GLU A 169 -6.88 15.17 -24.00
C GLU A 169 -7.16 14.88 -22.51
N ALA A 170 -8.06 13.94 -22.21
CA ALA A 170 -8.39 13.56 -20.84
C ALA A 170 -7.22 12.82 -20.16
N VAL A 171 -6.42 12.07 -20.90
CA VAL A 171 -5.20 11.44 -20.37
C VAL A 171 -4.18 12.50 -19.96
N CYS A 172 -3.95 13.50 -20.82
CA CYS A 172 -3.05 14.62 -20.51
C CYS A 172 -3.53 15.39 -19.27
N GLN A 173 -4.84 15.65 -19.17
CA GLN A 173 -5.44 16.28 -17.99
C GLN A 173 -5.23 15.43 -16.72
N ALA A 174 -5.45 14.12 -16.78
CA ALA A 174 -5.28 13.23 -15.64
C ALA A 174 -3.81 13.17 -15.18
N GLU A 175 -2.85 13.11 -16.12
CA GLU A 175 -1.41 13.14 -15.80
C GLU A 175 -1.01 14.47 -15.14
N GLN A 176 -1.53 15.59 -15.65
CA GLN A 176 -1.27 16.92 -15.07
C GLN A 176 -1.84 17.04 -13.67
N LEU A 177 -3.11 16.66 -13.46
CA LEU A 177 -3.76 16.71 -12.15
C LEU A 177 -3.04 15.82 -11.13
N PHE A 178 -2.58 14.63 -11.54
CA PHE A 178 -1.82 13.75 -10.66
C PHE A 178 -0.44 14.33 -10.30
N SER A 179 0.30 14.85 -11.29
CA SER A 179 1.58 15.52 -11.08
C SER A 179 1.45 16.72 -10.14
N ASP A 180 0.39 17.51 -10.31
CA ASP A 180 0.10 18.65 -9.47
C ASP A 180 -0.24 18.23 -8.03
N ALA A 181 -1.07 17.19 -7.86
CA ALA A 181 -1.42 16.65 -6.55
C ALA A 181 -0.17 16.14 -5.82
N TRP A 182 0.71 15.44 -6.53
CA TRP A 182 1.98 14.98 -5.98
C TRP A 182 2.89 16.16 -5.61
N THR A 183 3.02 17.16 -6.48
CA THR A 183 3.88 18.34 -6.27
C THR A 183 3.44 19.15 -5.06
N ASP A 184 2.14 19.32 -4.88
CA ASP A 184 1.55 19.98 -3.72
C ASP A 184 1.97 19.29 -2.41
N VAL A 185 1.75 17.98 -2.30
CA VAL A 185 2.14 17.20 -1.11
C VAL A 185 3.66 17.21 -0.90
N TYR A 186 4.44 17.04 -1.96
CA TYR A 186 5.89 17.01 -1.88
C TYR A 186 6.47 18.36 -1.47
N SER A 187 5.92 19.47 -1.96
CA SER A 187 6.36 20.81 -1.57
C SER A 187 6.11 21.09 -0.08
N VAL A 188 4.97 20.64 0.46
CA VAL A 188 4.68 20.70 1.89
C VAL A 188 5.66 19.85 2.69
N ALA A 189 5.98 18.65 2.19
CA ALA A 189 6.95 17.76 2.81
C ALA A 189 8.34 18.41 2.86
N GLN A 190 8.83 18.97 1.76
CA GLN A 190 10.14 19.64 1.72
C GLN A 190 10.22 20.81 2.72
N GLN A 191 9.15 21.59 2.87
CA GLN A 191 9.13 22.74 3.77
C GLN A 191 9.06 22.33 5.25
N ARG A 192 8.39 21.22 5.57
CA ARG A 192 8.14 20.81 6.97
C ARG A 192 9.10 19.76 7.49
N CYS A 193 9.51 18.82 6.63
CA CYS A 193 10.28 17.66 7.04
C CYS A 193 11.78 17.92 7.16
N ILE A 194 12.30 18.90 6.41
CA ILE A 194 13.74 19.16 6.36
C ILE A 194 14.07 20.24 7.39
N ALA A 195 14.89 19.89 8.38
CA ALA A 195 15.39 20.85 9.36
C ALA A 195 16.08 22.01 8.64
N THR A 196 15.66 23.23 8.91
CA THR A 196 16.39 24.39 8.42
C THR A 196 17.63 24.59 9.30
N PRO A 197 18.69 25.25 8.79
CA PRO A 197 19.88 25.53 9.59
C PRO A 197 19.55 26.27 10.90
N ALA A 198 18.45 27.05 10.93
CA ALA A 198 17.95 27.74 12.11
C ALA A 198 17.44 26.77 13.20
N ASP A 199 16.77 25.69 12.80
CA ASP A 199 16.22 24.67 13.72
C ASP A 199 17.32 23.83 14.36
N THR A 200 18.49 23.73 13.70
CA THR A 200 19.65 22.97 14.20
C THR A 200 20.38 23.67 15.36
N TYR A 201 20.09 24.95 15.62
CA TYR A 201 20.70 25.71 16.73
C TYR A 201 20.06 25.42 18.09
N ASP A 202 18.86 24.82 18.13
CA ASP A 202 18.12 24.57 19.36
C ASP A 202 18.46 23.19 19.97
N GLY A 203 19.76 22.97 20.24
CA GLY A 203 20.32 22.10 21.28
C GLY A 203 20.04 20.58 21.31
N VAL A 204 18.96 20.05 20.73
CA VAL A 204 18.46 18.69 21.04
C VAL A 204 19.04 17.60 20.13
N LEU A 205 19.51 17.97 18.93
CA LEU A 205 20.08 17.03 17.94
C LEU A 205 21.60 17.10 17.80
N ARG A 206 22.31 17.71 18.76
CA ARG A 206 23.78 17.57 18.86
C ARG A 206 24.16 16.28 19.57
N THR A 207 23.80 15.14 19.01
CA THR A 207 24.69 13.98 19.17
C THR A 207 25.85 14.23 18.23
N THR A 208 26.81 15.07 18.64
CA THR A 208 28.15 14.96 18.08
C THR A 208 28.54 13.50 18.28
N PRO A 209 28.95 12.77 17.22
CA PRO A 209 29.47 11.43 17.38
C PRO A 209 30.49 11.46 18.52
N PHE A 210 30.27 10.64 19.55
CA PHE A 210 31.23 10.55 20.64
C PHE A 210 32.51 9.96 20.04
N GLU A 211 33.51 10.81 19.87
CA GLU A 211 34.83 10.40 19.43
C GLU A 211 35.63 9.97 20.67
N PRO A 212 35.98 8.68 20.83
CA PRO A 212 36.84 8.23 21.91
C PRO A 212 38.16 9.01 21.89
N GLN A 213 38.72 9.31 23.07
CA GLN A 213 40.03 9.98 23.15
C GLN A 213 41.14 9.22 22.42
N GLU A 214 41.01 7.91 22.31
CA GLU A 214 41.92 7.00 21.61
C GLU A 214 42.04 7.28 20.11
N VAL A 215 41.01 7.89 19.49
CA VAL A 215 40.95 8.09 18.02
C VAL A 215 41.36 9.50 17.58
N LYS A 216 41.46 10.45 18.52
CA LYS A 216 41.83 11.85 18.22
C LYS A 216 43.24 12.01 17.66
N GLU A 217 44.14 11.09 17.99
CA GLU A 217 45.52 11.09 17.49
C GLU A 217 45.68 10.34 16.16
N LEU A 218 44.67 9.57 15.73
CA LEU A 218 44.74 8.75 14.53
C LEU A 218 44.50 9.54 13.23
N GLY A 219 44.25 10.85 13.34
CA GLY A 219 44.03 11.73 12.20
C GLY A 219 42.65 11.56 11.56
N GLU A 220 42.22 12.57 10.80
CA GLU A 220 40.93 12.55 10.12
C GLU A 220 40.92 11.47 9.02
N TYR A 221 39.92 10.59 9.05
CA TYR A 221 39.79 9.51 8.06
C TYR A 221 39.46 10.09 6.68
N ASN A 222 40.45 10.20 5.80
CA ASN A 222 40.33 10.77 4.45
C ASN A 222 39.63 9.86 3.42
N GLY A 223 38.79 8.91 3.84
CA GLY A 223 37.80 8.30 2.95
C GLY A 223 38.30 7.33 1.87
N TYR A 224 39.43 6.65 2.03
CA TYR A 224 39.82 5.58 1.08
C TYR A 224 39.13 4.24 1.43
N PHE A 225 37.82 4.16 1.19
CA PHE A 225 37.18 2.85 0.98
C PHE A 225 37.35 2.49 -0.50
N SER A 226 38.51 1.93 -0.86
CA SER A 226 38.70 1.31 -2.18
C SER A 226 37.83 0.05 -2.25
N GLY A 227 36.56 0.26 -2.58
CA GLY A 227 35.71 -0.80 -3.08
C GLY A 227 36.38 -1.41 -4.31
N TRP A 228 36.98 -2.58 -4.10
CA TRP A 228 37.14 -3.67 -5.07
C TRP A 228 37.17 -3.21 -6.53
N SER A 229 38.31 -2.63 -6.96
CA SER A 229 38.65 -2.64 -8.37
C SER A 229 39.02 -4.08 -8.73
N GLY A 230 38.05 -4.83 -9.26
CA GLY A 230 38.32 -6.08 -9.97
C GLY A 230 39.27 -5.80 -11.12
N GLY A 231 40.58 -5.95 -10.87
CA GLY A 231 41.60 -5.90 -11.88
C GLY A 231 41.51 -7.17 -12.71
N ASN A 232 41.19 -7.02 -13.99
CA ASN A 232 41.49 -8.02 -15.00
C ASN A 232 43.02 -8.15 -15.08
N VAL A 233 43.53 -9.31 -14.71
CA VAL A 233 44.86 -9.82 -15.10
C VAL A 233 44.62 -10.92 -16.12
#